data_AF-A0A2R6HZY3-F1
#
_entry.id   AF-A0A2R6HZY3-F1
#
_cell.length_a   1.000
_cell.length_b   1.000
_cell.length_c   1.000
_cell.angle_alpha   90.00
_cell.angle_beta   90.00
_cell.angle_gamma   90.00
#
_symmetry.space_group_name_H-M   'P 1'
#
loop_
_entity.id
_entity.type
_entity.pdbx_description
1 polymer ?
#
loop_
_entity_poly.entity_id
_entity_poly.type
_entity_poly.pdbx_seq_one_letter_code
_entity_poly.pdbx_strand_id
1 'polypeptide(L)'
;MSGSRTHGVVSPEPGTASVVLAFALGYAVVDRATEGVLRVVGAAGVDPGTLATGLAGALWLAFGALVGTELLRQYRANPRAFGDRDVRRAFLDDHRPAPRDHAVALAAALGGGAIVVLGRAEFYAALDGTFRVLRLLVAEGRLGSFSPVTFAAGALFLVGFGTFAYGVDRVVVGLYREALFRYYR
;
A
#
# COMPACT_ATOMS: atom_id res chain seq x y z
N MET A 1 -36.03 2.77 34.51
CA MET A 1 -35.64 2.82 33.08
C MET A 1 -34.15 2.50 33.00
N SER A 2 -33.81 1.26 32.65
CA SER A 2 -32.41 0.83 32.49
C SER A 2 -31.92 1.27 31.12
N GLY A 3 -30.99 2.23 31.06
CA GLY A 3 -30.38 2.65 29.80
C GLY A 3 -29.62 1.49 29.18
N SER A 4 -30.03 1.04 28.00
CA SER A 4 -29.27 0.04 27.24
C SER A 4 -27.94 0.67 26.84
N ARG A 5 -26.85 0.26 27.49
CA ARG A 5 -25.51 0.63 27.05
C ARG A 5 -25.26 -0.09 25.74
N THR A 6 -25.35 0.63 24.63
CA THR A 6 -24.93 0.13 23.33
C THR A 6 -23.44 -0.23 23.40
N HIS A 7 -23.12 -1.45 23.00
CA HIS A 7 -21.75 -1.92 22.98
C HIS A 7 -21.21 -1.76 21.57
N GLY A 8 -20.56 -0.62 21.29
CA GLY A 8 -19.89 -0.39 20.02
C GLY A 8 -18.64 -1.28 19.90
N VAL A 9 -18.45 -1.94 18.76
CA VAL A 9 -17.18 -2.59 18.40
C VAL A 9 -16.80 -2.20 17.00
N VAL A 10 -15.57 -1.70 16.85
CA VAL A 10 -14.96 -1.43 15.56
C VAL A 10 -14.34 -2.71 15.04
N SER A 11 -14.94 -3.33 14.02
CA SER A 11 -14.32 -4.44 13.28
C SER A 11 -13.65 -3.91 12.00
N PRO A 12 -12.31 -3.84 11.92
CA PRO A 12 -11.64 -3.31 10.73
C PRO A 12 -11.79 -4.25 9.55
N GLU A 13 -11.73 -3.66 8.35
CA GLU A 13 -11.74 -4.38 7.09
C GLU A 13 -10.35 -4.37 6.44
N PRO A 14 -10.01 -5.42 5.65
CA PRO A 14 -8.81 -5.42 4.81
C PRO A 14 -8.76 -4.18 3.91
N GLY A 15 -7.59 -3.56 3.75
CA GLY A 15 -7.31 -2.48 2.79
C GLY A 15 -6.25 -1.49 3.27
N THR A 16 -6.25 -1.14 4.55
CA THR A 16 -5.45 -0.02 5.06
C THR A 16 -3.95 -0.26 4.96
N ALA A 17 -3.47 -1.46 5.30
CA ALA A 17 -2.04 -1.74 5.21
C ALA A 17 -1.60 -1.81 3.73
N SER A 18 -2.47 -2.31 2.85
CA SER A 18 -2.20 -2.33 1.41
C SER A 18 -2.04 -0.92 0.83
N VAL A 19 -2.92 0.02 1.23
CA VAL A 19 -2.88 1.43 0.82
C VAL A 19 -1.61 2.12 1.32
N VAL A 20 -1.26 1.92 2.59
CA VAL A 20 -0.04 2.50 3.18
C VAL A 20 1.21 1.98 2.47
N LEU A 21 1.27 0.68 2.19
CA LEU A 21 2.39 0.08 1.46
C LEU A 21 2.46 0.60 0.02
N ALA A 22 1.34 0.65 -0.71
CA ALA A 22 1.31 1.21 -2.06
C ALA A 22 1.78 2.67 -2.08
N PHE A 23 1.38 3.47 -1.09
CA PHE A 23 1.88 4.84 -0.94
C PHE A 23 3.39 4.87 -0.69
N ALA A 24 3.91 4.04 0.22
CA ALA A 24 5.34 3.97 0.50
C ALA A 24 6.17 3.59 -0.75
N LEU A 25 5.67 2.64 -1.55
CA LEU A 25 6.30 2.31 -2.84
C LEU A 25 6.25 3.50 -3.81
N GLY A 26 5.09 4.15 -3.95
CA GLY A 26 4.95 5.34 -4.79
C GLY A 26 5.89 6.47 -4.38
N TYR A 27 6.02 6.72 -3.08
CA TYR A 27 6.99 7.67 -2.52
C TYR A 27 8.42 7.29 -2.92
N ALA A 28 8.84 6.03 -2.72
CA ALA A 28 10.18 5.58 -3.07
C ALA A 28 10.48 5.72 -4.59
N VAL A 29 9.48 5.44 -5.44
CA VAL A 29 9.60 5.64 -6.89
C VAL A 29 9.75 7.11 -7.24
N VAL A 30 8.93 7.99 -6.65
CA VAL A 30 8.98 9.44 -6.91
C VAL A 30 10.26 10.05 -6.36
N ASP A 31 10.72 9.68 -5.18
CA ASP A 31 11.98 10.14 -4.59
C ASP A 31 13.15 9.81 -5.52
N ARG A 32 13.23 8.55 -5.96
CA ARG A 32 14.21 8.09 -6.96
C ARG A 32 14.09 8.86 -8.29
N ALA A 33 12.87 9.08 -8.77
CA ALA A 33 12.59 9.81 -10.00
C ALA A 33 12.98 11.29 -9.90
N THR A 34 12.79 11.91 -8.74
CA THR A 34 13.01 13.34 -8.49
C THR A 34 14.48 13.68 -8.67
N GLU A 35 15.40 12.89 -8.11
CA GLU A 35 16.83 13.02 -8.42
C GLU A 35 17.10 13.01 -9.92
N GLY A 36 16.35 12.19 -10.65
CA GLY A 36 16.49 12.04 -12.07
C GLY A 36 15.91 13.21 -12.88
N VAL A 37 14.77 13.75 -12.46
CA VAL A 37 14.09 14.86 -13.13
C VAL A 37 14.81 16.18 -12.85
N LEU A 38 15.28 16.41 -11.62
CA LEU A 38 15.99 17.63 -11.25
C LEU A 38 17.26 17.87 -12.07
N ARG A 39 17.99 16.81 -12.44
CA ARG A 39 19.17 16.92 -13.31
C ARG A 39 18.84 17.37 -14.74
N VAL A 40 17.62 17.10 -15.21
CA VAL A 40 17.16 17.44 -16.57
C VAL A 40 16.53 18.82 -16.57
N VAL A 41 15.68 19.08 -15.58
CA VAL A 41 14.88 20.30 -15.48
C VAL A 41 15.72 21.50 -15.02
N GLY A 42 16.79 21.29 -14.26
CA GLY A 42 17.77 22.33 -13.96
C GLY A 42 18.39 22.96 -15.23
N ALA A 43 18.46 22.23 -16.34
CA ALA A 43 18.89 22.76 -17.63
C ALA A 43 17.82 23.65 -18.33
N ALA A 44 16.55 23.55 -17.90
CA ALA A 44 15.42 24.33 -18.42
C ALA A 44 15.11 25.59 -17.58
N GLY A 45 15.93 25.90 -16.57
CA GLY A 45 15.80 27.13 -15.75
C GLY A 45 14.71 27.11 -14.68
N VAL A 46 14.09 25.95 -14.42
CA VAL A 46 13.14 25.79 -13.32
C VAL A 46 13.92 25.50 -12.04
N ASP A 47 13.59 26.24 -10.97
CA ASP A 47 14.21 26.05 -9.65
C ASP A 47 13.97 24.62 -9.11
N PRO A 48 15.04 23.86 -8.81
CA PRO A 48 14.95 22.51 -8.24
C PRO A 48 14.13 22.43 -6.95
N GLY A 49 14.21 23.45 -6.10
CA GLY A 49 13.48 23.49 -4.83
C GLY A 49 11.98 23.56 -5.05
N THR A 50 11.53 24.35 -6.02
CA THR A 50 10.13 24.50 -6.40
C THR A 50 9.54 23.20 -6.94
N LEU A 51 10.28 22.48 -7.80
CA LEU A 51 9.83 21.19 -8.34
C LEU A 51 9.76 20.10 -7.26
N ALA A 52 10.77 20.01 -6.41
CA ALA A 52 10.78 19.07 -5.29
C ALA A 52 9.61 19.33 -4.32
N THR A 53 9.36 20.60 -4.00
CA THR A 53 8.24 21.01 -3.13
C THR A 53 6.89 20.67 -3.77
N GLY A 54 6.73 20.90 -5.08
CA GLY A 54 5.51 20.56 -5.81
C GLY A 54 5.23 19.06 -5.83
N LEU A 55 6.24 18.23 -6.09
CA LEU A 55 6.13 16.77 -6.07
C LEU A 55 5.82 16.23 -4.67
N ALA A 56 6.50 16.74 -3.65
CA ALA A 56 6.21 16.40 -2.26
C ALA A 56 4.77 16.76 -1.88
N GLY A 57 4.31 17.97 -2.26
CA GLY A 57 2.93 18.41 -2.05
C GLY A 57 1.92 17.49 -2.73
N ALA A 58 2.16 17.12 -3.99
CA ALA A 58 1.30 16.18 -4.73
C ALA A 58 1.23 14.80 -4.08
N LEU A 59 2.37 14.26 -3.60
CA LEU A 59 2.41 13.00 -2.86
C LEU A 59 1.62 13.09 -1.55
N TRP A 60 1.78 14.16 -0.78
CA TRP A 60 1.02 14.36 0.45
C TRP A 60 -0.49 14.48 0.19
N LEU A 61 -0.89 15.17 -0.88
CA LEU A 61 -2.29 15.24 -1.29
C LEU A 61 -2.82 13.87 -1.70
N ALA A 62 -2.05 13.09 -2.46
CA ALA A 62 -2.41 11.73 -2.83
C ALA A 62 -2.53 10.82 -1.58
N PHE A 63 -1.62 10.94 -0.62
CA PHE A 63 -1.71 10.24 0.66
C PHE A 63 -2.98 10.63 1.43
N GLY A 64 -3.24 11.92 1.57
CA GLY A 64 -4.43 12.43 2.24
C GLY A 64 -5.71 11.94 1.57
N ALA A 65 -5.76 11.91 0.25
CA ALA A 65 -6.88 11.37 -0.51
C ALA A 65 -7.04 9.85 -0.28
N LEU A 66 -5.95 9.08 -0.35
CA LEU A 66 -5.96 7.63 -0.12
C LEU A 66 -6.44 7.30 1.30
N VAL A 67 -5.83 7.92 2.32
CA VAL A 67 -6.23 7.76 3.72
C VAL A 67 -7.68 8.20 3.92
N GLY A 68 -8.09 9.34 3.35
CA GLY A 68 -9.47 9.83 3.42
C GLY A 68 -10.47 8.85 2.82
N THR A 69 -10.18 8.30 1.64
CA THR A 69 -11.04 7.29 0.99
C THR A 69 -11.12 6.01 1.80
N GLU A 70 -10.01 5.55 2.36
CA GLU A 70 -9.96 4.34 3.19
C GLU A 70 -10.68 4.53 4.53
N LEU A 71 -10.50 5.68 5.18
CA LEU A 71 -11.24 6.05 6.39
C LEU A 71 -12.74 6.14 6.12
N LEU A 72 -13.15 6.77 5.02
CA LEU A 72 -14.56 6.82 4.60
C LEU A 72 -15.11 5.43 4.32
N ARG A 73 -14.33 4.56 3.65
CA ARG A 73 -14.69 3.17 3.39
C ARG A 73 -14.87 2.40 4.69
N GLN A 74 -13.91 2.48 5.61
CA GLN A 74 -13.99 1.84 6.91
C GLN A 74 -15.14 2.37 7.76
N TYR A 75 -15.39 3.68 7.76
CA TYR A 75 -16.49 4.29 8.48
C TYR A 75 -17.84 3.86 7.91
N ARG A 76 -18.00 3.86 6.57
CA ARG A 76 -19.23 3.39 5.89
C ARG A 76 -19.47 1.90 6.09
N ALA A 77 -18.41 1.11 6.12
CA ALA A 77 -18.49 -0.31 6.41
C ALA A 77 -18.87 -0.62 7.87
N ASN A 78 -18.83 0.39 8.77
CA ASN A 78 -18.86 0.12 10.20
C ASN A 78 -19.70 1.09 11.05
N PRO A 79 -21.04 0.92 11.06
CA PRO A 79 -21.85 1.29 12.20
C PRO A 79 -22.46 0.02 12.83
N ARG A 80 -21.68 -0.72 13.65
CA ARG A 80 -22.22 -1.87 14.39
C ARG A 80 -22.30 -1.55 15.89
N ALA A 81 -23.42 -0.97 16.29
CA ALA A 81 -23.81 -0.87 17.69
C ALA A 81 -24.60 -2.13 18.06
N PHE A 82 -24.06 -2.93 18.98
CA PHE A 82 -24.74 -4.13 19.45
C PHE A 82 -25.59 -3.79 20.66
N GLY A 83 -26.89 -4.12 20.61
CA GLY A 83 -27.80 -3.99 21.75
C GLY A 83 -27.59 -5.08 22.81
N ASP A 84 -26.91 -6.17 22.46
CA ASP A 84 -26.70 -7.34 23.31
C ASP A 84 -25.25 -7.85 23.19
N ARG A 85 -24.72 -8.34 24.31
CA ARG A 85 -23.39 -8.95 24.43
C ARG A 85 -23.29 -10.26 23.66
N ASP A 86 -24.35 -11.07 23.64
CA ASP A 86 -24.29 -12.38 22.98
C ASP A 86 -24.30 -12.23 21.45
N VAL A 87 -25.08 -11.28 20.92
CA VAL A 87 -25.03 -10.89 19.50
C VAL A 87 -23.64 -10.39 19.10
N ARG A 88 -23.00 -9.58 19.96
CA ARG A 88 -21.62 -9.11 19.73
C ARG A 88 -20.60 -10.25 19.73
N ARG A 89 -20.77 -11.26 20.59
CA ARG A 89 -19.88 -12.43 20.64
C ARG A 89 -20.03 -13.31 19.42
N ALA A 90 -21.27 -13.66 19.04
CA ALA A 90 -21.55 -14.44 17.84
C ALA A 90 -20.96 -13.76 16.60
N PHE A 91 -21.13 -12.44 16.51
CA PHE A 91 -20.52 -11.63 15.47
C PHE A 91 -19.00 -11.76 15.40
N LEU A 92 -18.30 -11.62 16.54
CA LEU A 92 -16.84 -11.66 16.60
C LEU A 92 -16.30 -13.06 16.27
N ASP A 93 -17.04 -14.10 16.64
CA ASP A 93 -16.71 -15.49 16.31
C ASP A 93 -16.89 -15.76 14.80
N ASP A 94 -18.00 -15.30 14.21
CA ASP A 94 -18.25 -15.42 12.76
C ASP A 94 -17.24 -14.65 11.90
N HIS A 95 -16.73 -13.51 12.41
CA HIS A 95 -15.75 -12.68 11.70
C HIS A 95 -14.31 -13.06 12.02
N ARG A 96 -14.10 -14.13 12.79
CA ARG A 96 -12.78 -14.65 13.10
C ARG A 96 -12.12 -15.17 11.82
N PRO A 97 -10.82 -14.90 11.61
CA PRO A 97 -10.11 -15.44 10.46
C PRO A 97 -10.10 -16.96 10.52
N ALA A 98 -10.51 -17.62 9.44
CA ALA A 98 -10.30 -19.05 9.32
C ALA A 98 -8.78 -19.35 9.36
N PRO A 99 -8.32 -20.38 10.10
CA PRO A 99 -6.89 -20.69 10.20
C PRO A 99 -6.21 -20.86 8.84
N ARG A 100 -6.92 -21.46 7.88
CA ARG A 100 -6.45 -21.64 6.50
C ARG A 100 -6.22 -20.29 5.80
N ASP A 101 -7.16 -19.36 5.90
CA ASP A 101 -7.05 -18.05 5.26
C ASP A 101 -5.90 -17.24 5.85
N HIS A 102 -5.68 -17.39 7.16
CA HIS A 102 -4.56 -16.75 7.84
C HIS A 102 -3.21 -17.34 7.42
N ALA A 103 -3.12 -18.67 7.25
CA ALA A 103 -1.93 -19.33 6.73
C ALA A 103 -1.62 -18.90 5.28
N VAL A 104 -2.64 -18.81 4.42
CA VAL A 104 -2.48 -18.32 3.04
C VAL A 104 -2.01 -16.86 3.03
N ALA A 105 -2.60 -16.00 3.87
CA ALA A 105 -2.18 -14.61 4.01
C ALA A 105 -0.73 -14.48 4.48
N LEU A 106 -0.31 -15.30 5.46
CA LEU A 106 1.06 -15.33 5.93
C LEU A 106 2.03 -15.81 4.85
N ALA A 107 1.66 -16.87 4.10
CA ALA A 107 2.46 -17.35 2.98
C ALA A 107 2.59 -16.29 1.87
N ALA A 108 1.52 -15.56 1.57
CA ALA A 108 1.54 -14.44 0.63
C ALA A 108 2.45 -13.30 1.12
N ALA A 109 2.38 -12.95 2.41
CA ALA A 109 3.25 -11.95 3.01
C ALA A 109 4.73 -12.37 2.91
N LEU A 110 5.06 -13.58 3.34
CA LEU A 110 6.45 -14.06 3.32
C LEU A 110 6.99 -14.25 1.89
N GLY A 111 6.21 -14.91 1.03
CA GLY A 111 6.60 -15.18 -0.36
C GLY A 111 6.71 -13.90 -1.20
N GLY A 112 5.70 -13.02 -1.11
CA GLY A 112 5.74 -11.71 -1.75
C GLY A 112 6.89 -10.86 -1.23
N GLY A 113 7.09 -10.85 0.10
CA GLY A 113 8.20 -10.13 0.75
C GLY A 113 9.57 -10.63 0.28
N ALA A 114 9.75 -11.93 0.13
CA ALA A 114 10.98 -12.51 -0.42
C ALA A 114 11.22 -12.05 -1.86
N ILE A 115 10.20 -12.06 -2.73
CA ILE A 115 10.31 -11.54 -4.10
C ILE A 115 10.71 -10.06 -4.10
N VAL A 116 10.10 -9.24 -3.24
CA VAL A 116 10.41 -7.82 -3.11
C VAL A 116 11.86 -7.60 -2.67
N VAL A 117 12.31 -8.31 -1.64
CA VAL A 117 13.67 -8.17 -1.11
C VAL A 117 14.69 -8.58 -2.16
N LEU A 118 14.47 -9.72 -2.83
CA LEU A 118 15.40 -10.25 -3.83
C LEU A 118 15.40 -9.43 -5.13
N GLY A 119 14.24 -8.97 -5.60
CA GLY A 119 14.09 -8.23 -6.85
C GLY A 119 14.24 -6.71 -6.72
N ARG A 120 14.59 -6.20 -5.53
CA ARG A 120 14.66 -4.77 -5.26
C ARG A 120 15.65 -4.07 -6.17
N ALA A 121 16.84 -4.64 -6.35
CA ALA A 121 17.91 -4.01 -7.12
C ALA A 121 17.52 -3.91 -8.62
N GLU A 122 16.94 -4.98 -9.15
CA GLU A 122 16.47 -5.12 -10.52
C GLU A 122 15.32 -4.15 -10.81
N PHE A 123 14.41 -3.97 -9.84
CA PHE A 123 13.35 -2.98 -9.95
C PHE A 123 13.90 -1.56 -10.07
N TYR A 124 14.86 -1.17 -9.23
CA TYR A 124 15.49 0.16 -9.33
C TYR A 124 16.31 0.32 -10.62
N ALA A 125 16.99 -0.74 -11.07
CA ALA A 125 17.67 -0.73 -12.36
C ALA A 125 16.67 -0.56 -13.53
N ALA A 126 15.48 -1.19 -13.44
CA ALA A 126 14.41 -1.01 -14.41
C ALA A 126 13.94 0.44 -14.46
N LEU A 127 13.67 1.04 -13.29
CA LEU A 127 13.26 2.44 -13.16
C LEU A 127 14.30 3.39 -13.75
N ASP A 128 15.58 3.20 -13.41
CA ASP A 128 16.68 4.03 -13.94
C ASP A 128 16.77 3.92 -15.46
N GLY A 129 16.58 2.71 -16.01
CA GLY A 129 16.48 2.47 -17.45
C GLY A 129 15.31 3.21 -18.09
N THR A 130 14.12 3.13 -17.49
CA THR A 130 12.93 3.85 -17.96
C THR A 130 13.15 5.36 -17.95
N PHE A 131 13.72 5.92 -16.89
CA PHE A 131 14.03 7.35 -16.83
C PHE A 131 15.08 7.76 -17.86
N ARG A 132 16.09 6.92 -18.14
CA ARG A 132 17.04 7.17 -19.21
C ARG A 132 16.36 7.22 -20.58
N VAL A 133 15.46 6.27 -20.88
CA VAL A 133 14.72 6.26 -22.15
C VAL A 133 13.84 7.50 -22.29
N LEU A 134 13.12 7.88 -21.23
CA LEU A 134 12.31 9.10 -21.22
C LEU A 134 13.15 10.35 -21.47
N ARG A 135 14.35 10.44 -20.87
CA ARG A 135 15.27 11.55 -21.13
C ARG A 135 15.72 11.62 -22.58
N LEU A 136 16.14 10.50 -23.17
CA LEU A 136 16.57 10.44 -24.56
C LEU A 136 15.42 10.80 -25.51
N LEU A 137 14.20 10.37 -25.20
CA LEU A 137 13.02 10.71 -25.99
C LEU A 137 12.74 12.22 -25.96
N VAL A 138 12.79 12.84 -24.77
CA VAL A 138 12.50 14.27 -24.60
C VAL A 138 13.63 15.15 -25.17
N ALA A 139 14.90 14.79 -24.94
CA ALA A 139 16.03 15.61 -25.34
C ALA A 139 16.44 15.43 -26.81
N GLU A 140 16.36 14.21 -27.33
CA GLU A 140 16.92 13.85 -28.64
C GLU A 140 15.87 13.32 -29.63
N GLY A 141 14.60 13.19 -29.22
CA GLY A 141 13.55 12.62 -30.06
C GLY A 141 13.77 11.13 -30.40
N ARG A 142 14.63 10.44 -29.65
CA ARG A 142 15.02 9.04 -29.92
C ARG A 142 14.51 8.11 -28.84
N LEU A 143 13.89 7.00 -29.26
CA LEU A 143 13.60 5.88 -28.38
C LEU A 143 14.91 5.14 -28.10
N GLY A 144 15.40 5.21 -26.86
CA GLY A 144 16.49 4.34 -26.40
C GLY A 144 16.08 2.87 -26.43
N SER A 145 17.04 1.96 -26.18
CA SER A 145 16.74 0.54 -26.01
C SER A 145 16.35 0.23 -24.56
N PHE A 146 15.35 -0.64 -24.39
CA PHE A 146 14.99 -1.19 -23.08
C PHE A 146 15.41 -2.67 -23.01
N SER A 147 15.76 -3.15 -21.80
CA SER A 147 16.06 -4.56 -21.56
C SER A 147 14.79 -5.31 -21.16
N PRO A 148 14.30 -6.27 -21.97
CA PRO A 148 13.13 -7.08 -21.63
C PRO A 148 13.26 -7.81 -20.29
N VAL A 149 14.47 -8.28 -19.98
CA VAL A 149 14.79 -8.97 -18.73
C VAL A 149 14.60 -8.03 -17.54
N THR A 150 15.06 -6.78 -17.65
CA THR A 150 14.97 -5.80 -16.55
C THR A 150 13.52 -5.37 -16.32
N PHE A 151 12.74 -5.22 -17.39
CA PHE A 151 11.31 -4.94 -17.30
C PHE A 151 10.53 -6.11 -16.67
N ALA A 152 10.81 -7.35 -17.08
CA ALA A 152 10.18 -8.53 -16.51
C ALA A 152 10.49 -8.68 -15.02
N ALA A 153 11.73 -8.41 -14.60
CA ALA A 153 12.12 -8.38 -13.20
C ALA A 153 11.37 -7.28 -12.41
N GLY A 154 11.23 -6.09 -13.00
CA GLY A 154 10.42 -5.00 -12.41
C GLY A 154 8.93 -5.37 -12.29
N ALA A 155 8.36 -6.03 -13.28
CA ALA A 155 6.98 -6.52 -13.23
C ALA A 155 6.80 -7.60 -12.14
N LEU A 156 7.75 -8.53 -12.03
CA LEU A 156 7.75 -9.56 -10.99
C LEU A 156 7.86 -8.93 -9.59
N PHE A 157 8.69 -7.89 -9.43
CA PHE A 157 8.76 -7.12 -8.20
C PHE A 157 7.40 -6.51 -7.83
N LEU A 158 6.69 -5.90 -8.78
CA LEU A 158 5.37 -5.30 -8.51
C LEU A 158 4.33 -6.37 -8.13
N VAL A 159 4.34 -7.52 -8.79
CA VAL A 159 3.48 -8.66 -8.41
C VAL A 159 3.82 -9.17 -7.02
N GLY A 160 5.11 -9.34 -6.70
CA GLY A 160 5.60 -9.70 -5.38
C GLY A 160 5.17 -8.68 -4.32
N PHE A 161 5.27 -7.39 -4.63
CA PHE A 161 4.87 -6.30 -3.75
C PHE A 161 3.37 -6.30 -3.48
N GLY A 162 2.54 -6.47 -4.52
CA GLY A 162 1.09 -6.60 -4.37
C GLY A 162 0.71 -7.81 -3.51
N THR A 163 1.39 -8.94 -3.72
CA THR A 163 1.18 -10.17 -2.94
C THR A 163 1.59 -9.99 -1.47
N PHE A 164 2.72 -9.31 -1.24
CA PHE A 164 3.19 -8.93 0.08
C PHE A 164 2.18 -8.03 0.79
N ALA A 165 1.76 -6.94 0.14
CA ALA A 165 0.84 -5.97 0.69
C ALA A 165 -0.51 -6.61 1.05
N TYR A 166 -1.05 -7.44 0.16
CA TYR A 166 -2.25 -8.24 0.41
C TYR A 166 -2.08 -9.15 1.63
N GLY A 167 -0.98 -9.89 1.71
CA GLY A 167 -0.70 -10.81 2.81
C GLY A 167 -0.60 -10.09 4.15
N VAL A 168 0.19 -9.02 4.22
CA VAL A 168 0.38 -8.20 5.43
C VAL A 168 -0.96 -7.66 5.91
N ASP A 169 -1.76 -7.10 5.01
CA ASP A 169 -3.06 -6.52 5.33
C ASP A 169 -4.02 -7.54 5.95
N ARG A 170 -4.11 -8.73 5.36
CA ARG A 170 -4.94 -9.84 5.86
C ARG A 170 -4.43 -10.40 7.19
N VAL A 171 -3.12 -10.45 7.39
CA VAL A 171 -2.52 -10.85 8.67
C VAL A 171 -2.84 -9.83 9.76
N VAL A 172 -2.59 -8.54 9.50
CA VAL A 172 -2.83 -7.45 10.47
C VAL A 172 -4.29 -7.39 10.89
N VAL A 173 -5.21 -7.40 9.92
CA VAL A 173 -6.66 -7.38 10.21
C VAL A 173 -7.08 -8.64 10.96
N GLY A 174 -6.56 -9.80 10.59
CA GLY A 174 -6.91 -11.05 11.26
C GLY A 174 -6.43 -11.10 12.71
N LEU A 175 -5.20 -10.67 12.98
CA LEU A 175 -4.68 -10.55 14.34
C LEU A 175 -5.49 -9.56 15.18
N TYR A 176 -5.90 -8.43 14.60
CA TYR A 176 -6.75 -7.46 15.30
C TYR A 176 -8.12 -8.06 15.66
N ARG A 177 -8.76 -8.77 14.73
CA ARG A 177 -10.06 -9.42 14.97
C ARG A 177 -9.96 -10.52 16.04
N GLU A 178 -8.90 -11.33 16.01
CA GLU A 178 -8.62 -12.32 17.07
C GLU A 178 -8.40 -11.64 18.43
N ALA A 179 -7.66 -10.54 18.48
CA ALA A 179 -7.43 -9.78 19.71
C ALA A 179 -8.74 -9.21 20.28
N LEU A 180 -9.61 -8.66 19.43
CA LEU A 180 -10.94 -8.20 19.83
C LEU A 180 -11.79 -9.34 20.40
N PHE A 181 -11.83 -10.50 19.74
CA PHE A 181 -12.56 -11.66 20.23
C PHE A 181 -12.07 -12.07 21.63
N ARG A 182 -10.76 -12.16 21.83
CA ARG A 182 -10.17 -12.50 23.14
C ARG A 182 -10.46 -11.46 24.22
N TYR A 183 -10.49 -10.18 23.86
CA TYR A 183 -10.80 -9.09 24.79
C TYR A 183 -12.26 -9.09 25.25
N TYR A 184 -13.21 -9.43 24.35
CA TYR A 184 -14.64 -9.42 24.64
C TYR A 184 -15.22 -10.78 25.08
N ARG A 185 -14.40 -11.83 25.08
CA ARG A 185 -14.71 -13.14 25.67
C ARG A 185 -14.92 -12.98 27.17
#